data_AF-A0A3B9ZRW8-F1
#
_entry.id   AF-A0A3B9ZRW8-F1
#
_cell.length_a   1.000
_cell.length_b   1.000
_cell.length_c   1.000
_cell.angle_alpha   90.00
_cell.angle_beta   90.00
_cell.angle_gamma   90.00
#
_symmetry.space_group_name_H-M   'P 1'
#
loop_
_entity.id
_entity.type
_entity.pdbx_description
1 polymer ?
#
loop_
_entity_poly.entity_id
_entity_poly.type
_entity_poly.pdbx_seq_one_letter_code
_entity_poly.pdbx_strand_id
1 'polypeptide(L)'
;MRNILLLFTISVVLFFIPIVNFGQAPTLGSVASFVLFSTNGSVSNTGISHLTGNVGTNSSSNVGFGNVDGVMHVKDGTTAQASADLQGAYDQLNSAVPNLFPSSLLGNGAIFTPGIYYIPSSTSLNLDLTLDAKG
;
A
#
# COMPACT_ATOMS: atom_id res chain seq x y z
N MET A 1 40.41 -18.52 17.65
CA MET A 1 39.12 -18.79 18.30
C MET A 1 38.17 -17.57 18.30
N ARG A 2 38.64 -16.35 18.65
CA ARG A 2 37.81 -15.12 18.65
C ARG A 2 37.06 -14.84 17.34
N ASN A 3 37.72 -14.99 16.19
CA ASN A 3 37.09 -14.71 14.89
C ASN A 3 36.05 -15.77 14.48
N ILE A 4 36.23 -17.02 14.91
CA ILE A 4 35.28 -18.13 14.64
C ILE A 4 34.00 -17.92 15.45
N LEU A 5 34.13 -17.51 16.71
CA LEU A 5 32.99 -17.19 17.57
C LEU A 5 32.16 -16.01 17.01
N LEU A 6 32.84 -14.98 16.48
CA LEU A 6 32.22 -13.81 15.87
C LEU A 6 31.46 -14.15 14.57
N LEU A 7 32.06 -14.98 13.70
CA LEU A 7 31.40 -15.45 12.48
C LEU A 7 30.19 -16.32 12.80
N PHE A 8 30.28 -17.19 13.81
CA PHE A 8 29.17 -18.01 14.26
C PHE A 8 28.00 -17.17 14.79
N THR A 9 28.30 -16.13 15.58
CA THR A 9 27.24 -15.21 16.08
C THR A 9 26.57 -14.43 14.96
N ILE A 10 27.33 -13.94 13.97
CA ILE A 10 26.76 -13.26 12.79
C ILE A 10 25.87 -14.20 11.99
N SER A 11 26.30 -15.44 11.73
CA SER A 11 25.49 -16.42 10.99
C SER A 11 24.20 -16.77 11.71
N VAL A 12 24.24 -16.94 13.04
CA VAL A 12 23.03 -17.18 13.84
C VAL A 12 22.09 -15.98 13.77
N VAL A 13 22.60 -14.75 13.92
CA VAL A 13 21.78 -13.54 13.80
C VAL A 13 21.14 -13.42 12.41
N LEU A 14 21.92 -13.57 11.33
CA LEU A 14 21.42 -13.52 9.94
C LEU A 14 20.34 -14.59 9.66
N PHE A 15 20.44 -15.76 10.30
CA PHE A 15 19.44 -16.83 10.17
C PHE A 15 18.09 -16.46 10.82
N PHE A 16 18.09 -15.61 11.85
CA PHE A 16 16.89 -15.16 12.56
C PHE A 16 16.31 -13.83 12.03
N ILE A 17 17.04 -13.05 11.22
CA ILE A 17 16.55 -11.82 10.56
C ILE A 17 15.21 -11.99 9.81
N PRO A 18 14.95 -13.07 9.04
CA PRO A 18 13.66 -13.23 8.35
C PRO A 18 12.47 -13.43 9.30
N ILE A 19 12.71 -13.75 10.58
CA ILE A 19 11.64 -13.90 11.59
C ILE A 19 11.21 -12.54 12.16
N VAL A 20 12.06 -11.50 12.05
CA VAL A 20 11.81 -10.15 12.59
C VAL A 20 11.55 -9.09 11.51
N ASN A 21 11.69 -9.43 10.23
CA ASN A 21 11.27 -8.55 9.13
C ASN A 21 9.82 -8.85 8.74
N PHE A 22 8.89 -8.04 9.25
CA PHE A 22 7.56 -7.94 8.66
C PHE A 22 7.68 -7.27 7.27
N GLY A 23 6.80 -7.63 6.33
CA GLY A 23 6.90 -7.19 4.93
C GLY A 23 7.20 -5.70 4.80
N GLN A 24 8.21 -5.34 3.99
CA GLN A 24 8.53 -3.94 3.74
C GLN A 24 7.35 -3.27 3.03
N ALA A 25 6.99 -2.06 3.50
CA ALA A 25 6.02 -1.25 2.80
C ALA A 25 6.52 -0.96 1.37
N PRO A 26 5.65 -1.05 0.35
CA PRO A 26 6.04 -0.75 -1.01
C PRO A 26 6.48 0.72 -1.12
N THR A 27 7.47 0.99 -1.96
CA THR A 27 7.87 2.37 -2.24
C THR A 27 6.85 3.03 -3.16
N LEU A 28 6.12 4.02 -2.65
CA LEU A 28 5.06 4.72 -3.39
C LEU A 28 5.57 5.85 -4.31
N GLY A 29 6.81 6.30 -4.16
CA GLY A 29 7.37 7.38 -5.00
C GLY A 29 6.47 8.63 -5.04
N SER A 30 6.27 9.19 -6.23
CA SER A 30 5.45 10.39 -6.45
C SER A 30 3.95 10.17 -6.23
N VAL A 31 3.44 8.94 -6.35
CA VAL A 31 2.00 8.66 -6.10
C VAL A 31 1.63 8.86 -4.63
N ALA A 32 2.62 8.85 -3.72
CA ALA A 32 2.40 9.16 -2.29
C ALA A 32 1.86 10.58 -2.04
N SER A 33 2.03 11.52 -2.98
CA SER A 33 1.48 12.87 -2.87
C SER A 33 -0.01 12.98 -3.23
N PHE A 34 -0.59 11.93 -3.80
CA PHE A 34 -1.99 11.90 -4.24
C PHE A 34 -2.89 11.24 -3.20
N VAL A 35 -4.02 11.90 -2.90
CA VAL A 35 -5.12 11.33 -2.11
C VAL A 35 -6.09 10.54 -2.98
N LEU A 36 -6.23 10.92 -4.25
CA LEU A 36 -6.99 10.18 -5.25
C LEU A 36 -6.22 10.19 -6.57
N PHE A 37 -5.92 9.01 -7.10
CA PHE A 37 -5.20 8.90 -8.35
C PHE A 37 -5.72 7.76 -9.22
N SER A 38 -5.73 7.98 -10.53
CA SER A 38 -5.93 6.92 -11.52
C SER A 38 -4.93 7.03 -12.66
N THR A 39 -4.21 5.93 -12.92
CA THR A 39 -3.41 5.82 -14.16
C THR A 39 -4.29 5.82 -15.40
N ASN A 40 -5.46 5.18 -15.32
CA ASN A 40 -6.37 5.07 -16.46
C ASN A 40 -7.84 5.14 -16.01
N GLY A 41 -8.52 6.20 -16.44
CA GLY A 41 -9.92 6.46 -16.16
C GLY A 41 -10.15 7.86 -15.61
N SER A 42 -11.38 8.37 -15.77
CA SER A 42 -11.78 9.62 -15.15
C SER A 42 -11.89 9.44 -13.64
N VAL A 43 -11.52 10.49 -12.91
CA VAL A 43 -11.71 10.58 -11.46
C VAL A 43 -12.90 11.52 -11.24
N SER A 44 -13.92 11.06 -10.52
CA SER A 44 -15.17 11.82 -10.34
C SER A 44 -15.62 11.87 -8.88
N ASN A 45 -16.12 13.02 -8.45
CA ASN A 45 -16.72 13.23 -7.14
C ASN A 45 -18.18 13.69 -7.29
N THR A 46 -19.04 13.27 -6.37
CA THR A 46 -20.40 13.77 -6.20
C THR A 46 -20.59 14.23 -4.75
N GLY A 47 -21.37 15.29 -4.54
CA GLY A 47 -21.52 15.89 -3.22
C GLY A 47 -20.27 16.63 -2.74
N ILE A 48 -20.23 16.94 -1.44
CA ILE A 48 -19.15 17.70 -0.80
C ILE A 48 -18.18 16.72 -0.15
N SER A 49 -16.91 16.81 -0.54
CA SER A 49 -15.81 15.98 -0.03
C SER A 49 -14.68 16.87 0.48
N HIS A 50 -14.02 16.43 1.55
CA HIS A 50 -12.80 17.06 2.07
C HIS A 50 -11.61 16.17 1.72
N LEU A 51 -10.68 16.67 0.91
CA LEU A 51 -9.54 15.93 0.40
C LEU A 51 -8.25 16.70 0.72
N THR A 52 -7.31 16.04 1.38
CA THR A 52 -5.97 16.55 1.67
C THR A 52 -4.95 15.72 0.90
N GLY A 53 -4.28 16.35 -0.06
CA GLY A 53 -3.40 15.73 -1.04
C GLY A 53 -3.85 15.99 -2.48
N ASN A 54 -2.99 15.64 -3.44
CA ASN A 54 -3.25 15.85 -4.85
C ASN A 54 -4.36 14.93 -5.37
N VAL A 55 -5.15 15.39 -6.32
CA VAL A 55 -6.16 14.59 -7.01
C VAL A 55 -5.81 14.56 -8.49
N GLY A 56 -5.77 13.40 -9.10
CA GLY A 56 -5.47 13.38 -10.52
C GLY A 56 -5.70 12.10 -11.29
N THR A 57 -5.63 12.25 -12.61
CA THR A 57 -5.67 11.14 -13.54
C THR A 57 -4.62 11.34 -14.63
N ASN A 58 -3.93 10.26 -15.01
CA ASN A 58 -3.07 10.25 -16.19
C ASN A 58 -3.85 9.99 -17.50
N SER A 59 -5.18 10.09 -17.45
CA SER A 59 -6.10 9.80 -18.56
C SER A 59 -6.97 11.02 -18.89
N SER A 60 -8.29 10.95 -18.74
CA SER A 60 -9.22 11.92 -19.33
C SER A 60 -9.41 13.19 -18.51
N SER A 61 -10.01 13.10 -17.32
CA SER A 61 -10.48 14.28 -16.59
C SER A 61 -10.79 13.99 -15.12
N ASN A 62 -10.68 15.04 -14.31
CA ASN A 62 -11.24 15.11 -12.96
C ASN A 62 -12.59 15.84 -13.02
N VAL A 63 -13.67 15.27 -12.47
CA VAL A 63 -15.04 15.78 -12.63
C VAL A 63 -15.74 15.94 -11.27
N GLY A 64 -16.42 17.07 -11.05
CA GLY A 64 -17.30 17.26 -9.88
C GLY A 64 -16.59 17.49 -8.54
N PHE A 65 -15.31 17.86 -8.58
CA PHE A 65 -14.56 18.23 -7.37
C PHE A 65 -14.85 19.69 -6.98
N GLY A 66 -14.96 19.92 -5.68
CA GLY A 66 -14.87 21.25 -5.09
C GLY A 66 -13.42 21.65 -4.82
N ASN A 67 -13.21 22.43 -3.77
CA ASN A 67 -11.85 22.74 -3.32
C ASN A 67 -11.16 21.49 -2.77
N VAL A 68 -9.90 21.31 -3.13
CA VAL A 68 -9.00 20.28 -2.58
C VAL A 68 -7.84 20.97 -1.88
N ASP A 69 -7.39 20.42 -0.75
CA ASP A 69 -6.16 20.85 -0.08
C ASP A 69 -4.97 20.13 -0.74
N GLY A 70 -4.71 20.53 -1.99
CA GLY A 70 -3.74 19.90 -2.90
C GLY A 70 -3.86 20.45 -4.31
N VAL A 71 -3.20 19.79 -5.27
CA VAL A 71 -3.21 20.18 -6.69
C VAL A 71 -4.04 19.19 -7.50
N MET A 72 -4.85 19.72 -8.41
CA MET A 72 -5.58 18.94 -9.41
C MET A 72 -4.68 18.70 -10.63
N HIS A 73 -4.34 17.45 -10.91
CA HIS A 73 -3.50 17.08 -12.05
C HIS A 73 -4.28 16.26 -13.09
N VAL A 74 -4.10 16.57 -14.37
CA VAL A 74 -4.70 15.82 -15.49
C VAL A 74 -3.69 15.70 -16.61
N LYS A 75 -3.25 14.46 -16.88
CA LYS A 75 -2.39 14.09 -18.01
C LYS A 75 -1.17 15.01 -18.18
N ASP A 76 -0.45 15.23 -17.10
CA ASP A 76 0.77 16.03 -17.06
C ASP A 76 1.98 15.18 -16.64
N GLY A 77 3.15 15.83 -16.49
CA GLY A 77 4.38 15.15 -16.08
C GLY A 77 4.28 14.50 -14.70
N THR A 78 3.52 15.11 -13.78
CA THR A 78 3.32 14.58 -12.43
C THR A 78 2.48 13.31 -12.47
N THR A 79 1.38 13.29 -13.23
CA THR A 79 0.55 12.08 -13.38
C THR A 79 1.27 10.98 -14.15
N ALA A 80 2.12 11.34 -15.12
CA ALA A 80 2.92 10.37 -15.85
C ALA A 80 3.92 9.64 -14.93
N GLN A 81 4.63 10.37 -14.07
CA GLN A 81 5.53 9.77 -13.09
C GLN A 81 4.76 8.97 -12.02
N ALA A 82 3.65 9.52 -11.51
CA ALA A 82 2.81 8.82 -10.53
C ALA A 82 2.25 7.49 -11.08
N SER A 83 1.93 7.42 -12.38
CA SER A 83 1.54 6.17 -13.02
C SER A 83 2.65 5.12 -13.03
N ALA A 84 3.88 5.53 -13.33
CA ALA A 84 5.03 4.63 -13.32
C ALA A 84 5.35 4.14 -11.89
N ASP A 85 5.32 5.03 -10.91
CA ASP A 85 5.57 4.71 -9.52
C ASP A 85 4.47 3.81 -8.93
N LEU A 86 3.20 4.07 -9.29
CA LEU A 86 2.08 3.21 -8.90
C LEU A 86 2.23 1.78 -9.46
N GLN A 87 2.65 1.65 -10.72
CA GLN A 87 2.93 0.33 -11.32
C GLN A 87 4.04 -0.38 -10.55
N GLY A 88 5.14 0.32 -10.23
CA GLY A 88 6.23 -0.25 -9.45
C GLY A 88 5.79 -0.69 -8.04
N ALA A 89 4.96 0.10 -7.36
CA ALA A 89 4.40 -0.26 -6.06
C ALA A 89 3.47 -1.49 -6.16
N TYR A 90 2.64 -1.55 -7.20
CA TYR A 90 1.80 -2.72 -7.48
C TYR A 90 2.63 -3.98 -7.73
N ASP A 91 3.68 -3.90 -8.55
CA ASP A 91 4.54 -5.05 -8.86
C ASP A 91 5.25 -5.57 -7.60
N GLN A 92 5.69 -4.67 -6.70
CA GLN A 92 6.24 -5.05 -5.40
C GLN A 92 5.22 -5.82 -4.55
N LEU A 93 4.00 -5.29 -4.42
CA LEU A 93 2.92 -5.95 -3.68
C LEU A 93 2.54 -7.31 -4.28
N ASN A 94 2.48 -7.40 -5.61
CA ASN A 94 2.13 -8.64 -6.32
C ASN A 94 3.23 -9.71 -6.21
N SER A 95 4.48 -9.30 -6.03
CA SER A 95 5.62 -10.21 -5.79
C SER A 95 5.77 -10.64 -4.33
N ALA A 96 5.03 -10.02 -3.40
CA ALA A 96 5.15 -10.29 -1.98
C ALA A 96 4.64 -11.71 -1.66
N VAL A 97 5.45 -12.50 -0.95
CA VAL A 97 5.12 -13.90 -0.62
C VAL A 97 4.16 -13.93 0.57
N PRO A 98 2.91 -14.43 0.41
CA PRO A 98 1.96 -14.46 1.51
C PRO A 98 2.35 -15.42 2.63
N ASN A 99 2.03 -15.05 3.87
CA ASN A 99 2.22 -15.89 5.05
C ASN A 99 0.95 -16.03 5.91
N LEU A 100 -0.13 -15.32 5.56
CA LEU A 100 -1.40 -15.33 6.27
C LEU A 100 -2.56 -15.48 5.27
N PHE A 101 -3.54 -16.33 5.60
CA PHE A 101 -4.59 -16.78 4.67
C PHE A 101 -5.98 -16.71 5.33
N PRO A 102 -6.57 -15.52 5.52
CA PRO A 102 -7.88 -15.38 6.13
C PRO A 102 -9.00 -15.77 5.16
N SER A 103 -10.23 -15.87 5.68
CA SER A 103 -11.42 -15.99 4.83
C SER A 103 -11.70 -14.69 4.06
N SER A 104 -12.57 -14.77 3.05
CA SER A 104 -12.99 -13.61 2.26
C SER A 104 -13.95 -12.66 2.99
N LEU A 105 -14.49 -13.05 4.14
CA LEU A 105 -15.24 -12.16 5.01
C LEU A 105 -14.31 -11.60 6.09
N LEU A 106 -13.88 -10.36 5.91
CA LEU A 106 -13.08 -9.61 6.85
C LEU A 106 -13.95 -8.87 7.87
N GLY A 107 -13.35 -8.56 9.02
CA GLY A 107 -13.99 -7.81 10.10
C GLY A 107 -14.65 -8.71 11.15
N ASN A 108 -15.86 -8.36 11.60
CA ASN A 108 -16.57 -9.00 12.71
C ASN A 108 -15.72 -9.10 14.00
N GLY A 109 -14.89 -8.10 14.28
CA GLY A 109 -13.99 -8.08 15.44
C GLY A 109 -12.68 -8.85 15.24
N ALA A 110 -12.36 -9.26 14.00
CA ALA A 110 -11.07 -9.89 13.70
C ALA A 110 -9.90 -8.94 13.99
N ILE A 111 -8.80 -9.52 14.49
CA ILE A 111 -7.54 -8.82 14.76
C ILE A 111 -6.48 -9.40 13.84
N PHE A 112 -5.91 -8.56 12.98
CA PHE A 112 -4.81 -8.87 12.09
C PHE A 112 -3.51 -8.32 12.65
N THR A 113 -2.46 -9.13 12.58
CA THR A 113 -1.10 -8.79 13.02
C THR A 113 -0.23 -8.49 11.80
N PRO A 114 0.98 -7.93 11.95
CA PRO A 114 1.81 -7.62 10.79
C PRO A 114 2.11 -8.87 9.96
N GLY A 115 1.93 -8.78 8.63
CA GLY A 115 2.15 -9.88 7.69
C GLY A 115 1.62 -9.61 6.29
N ILE A 116 1.78 -10.58 5.39
CA ILE A 116 1.31 -10.53 4.00
C ILE A 116 0.11 -11.47 3.87
N TYR A 117 -1.06 -10.87 3.69
CA TYR A 117 -2.35 -11.55 3.65
C TYR A 117 -2.76 -11.89 2.21
N TYR A 118 -3.18 -13.12 1.97
CA TYR A 118 -3.68 -13.56 0.66
C TYR A 118 -5.10 -14.13 0.75
N ILE A 119 -5.98 -13.59 -0.10
CA ILE A 119 -7.38 -13.99 -0.23
C ILE A 119 -7.64 -14.25 -1.72
N PRO A 120 -7.84 -15.51 -2.15
CA PRO A 120 -7.95 -15.89 -3.57
C PRO A 120 -9.34 -15.59 -4.18
N SER A 121 -10.12 -14.69 -3.59
CA SER A 121 -11.50 -14.40 -4.01
C SER A 121 -11.93 -12.99 -3.61
N SER A 122 -13.08 -12.56 -4.16
CA SER A 122 -13.70 -11.29 -3.79
C SER A 122 -13.94 -11.22 -2.28
N THR A 123 -13.50 -10.11 -1.70
CA THR A 123 -13.51 -9.90 -0.26
C THR A 123 -14.62 -8.92 0.13
N SER A 124 -15.26 -9.14 1.27
CA SER A 124 -16.14 -8.16 1.92
C SER A 124 -15.59 -7.80 3.30
N LEU A 125 -15.72 -6.54 3.67
CA LEU A 125 -15.44 -6.06 5.03
C LEU A 125 -16.78 -5.79 5.72
N ASN A 126 -17.02 -6.45 6.84
CA ASN A 126 -18.21 -6.24 7.67
C ASN A 126 -17.81 -5.91 9.10
N LEU A 127 -18.36 -4.84 9.66
CA LEU A 127 -17.99 -4.33 10.99
C LEU A 127 -16.47 -4.09 11.09
N ASP A 128 -15.93 -4.12 12.30
CA ASP A 128 -14.55 -3.73 12.58
C ASP A 128 -13.56 -4.84 12.24
N LEU A 129 -12.47 -4.43 11.57
CA LEU A 129 -11.22 -5.16 11.44
C LEU A 129 -10.13 -4.35 12.15
N THR A 130 -9.47 -4.94 13.14
CA THR A 130 -8.37 -4.28 13.86
C THR A 130 -7.03 -4.71 13.27
N LEU A 131 -6.18 -3.76 12.90
CA LEU A 131 -4.79 -4.00 12.55
C LEU A 131 -3.92 -3.71 13.78
N ASP A 132 -3.45 -4.74 14.47
CA ASP A 132 -2.66 -4.66 15.71
C ASP A 132 -1.17 -4.82 15.41
N ALA A 133 -0.42 -3.72 15.51
CA ALA A 133 1.02 -3.68 15.27
C ALA A 133 1.87 -4.39 16.34
N LYS A 134 1.27 -4.83 17.46
CA LYS A 134 1.93 -5.48 18.61
C LYS A 134 2.95 -4.61 19.38
N GLY A 135 2.98 -3.29 19.17
CA GLY A 135 3.83 -2.36 19.93
C GLY A 135 4.24 -1.15 19.12
#